data_AF-A0A2P8E9R6-F1
#
_entry.id   AF-A0A2P8E9R6-F1
#
_cell.length_a   1.000
_cell.length_b   1.000
_cell.length_c   1.000
_cell.angle_alpha   90.00
_cell.angle_beta   90.00
_cell.angle_gamma   90.00
#
_symmetry.space_group_name_H-M   'P 1'
#
loop_
_entity.id
_entity.type
_entity.pdbx_description
1 polymer ?
#
loop_
_entity_poly.entity_id
_entity_poly.type
_entity_poly.pdbx_seq_one_letter_code
_entity_poly.pdbx_strand_id
1 'polypeptide(L)'
;MGDNPRRKELENLRRLVSGKIDDLKEALDKPQTIMAEGDAWTGSVADVFGEDVDYRKTDLRTAAETLTDDIDEAVSAEPKTLPDGGE
;
A
#
# COMPACT_ATOMS: atom_id res chain seq x y z
N MET A 1 -2.97 -26.12 -21.57
CA MET A 1 -3.14 -25.50 -20.25
C MET A 1 -3.20 -24.01 -20.48
N GLY A 2 -4.36 -23.39 -20.28
CA GLY A 2 -4.52 -21.95 -20.37
C GLY A 2 -4.05 -21.24 -19.11
N ASP A 3 -3.50 -20.03 -19.26
CA ASP A 3 -3.23 -19.14 -18.12
C ASP A 3 -4.50 -18.91 -17.30
N ASN A 4 -4.39 -18.90 -15.97
CA ASN A 4 -5.52 -18.58 -15.10
C ASN A 4 -5.83 -17.06 -15.16
N PRO A 5 -6.94 -16.62 -15.77
CA PRO A 5 -7.26 -15.20 -15.89
C PRO A 5 -7.44 -14.53 -14.53
N ARG A 6 -7.99 -15.24 -13.54
CA ARG A 6 -8.19 -14.72 -12.18
C ARG A 6 -6.86 -14.45 -11.48
N ARG A 7 -5.88 -15.34 -11.67
CA ARG A 7 -4.52 -15.12 -11.15
C ARG A 7 -3.88 -13.87 -11.77
N LYS A 8 -4.04 -13.68 -13.08
CA LYS A 8 -3.53 -12.50 -13.79
C LYS A 8 -4.18 -11.19 -13.31
N GLU A 9 -5.48 -11.21 -13.02
CA GLU A 9 -6.20 -10.09 -12.43
C GLU A 9 -5.66 -9.74 -11.03
N LEU A 10 -5.43 -10.74 -10.18
CA LEU A 10 -4.84 -10.54 -8.86
C LEU A 10 -3.40 -10.00 -8.94
N GLU A 11 -2.58 -10.48 -9.88
CA GLU A 11 -1.23 -9.95 -10.12
C GLU A 11 -1.24 -8.50 -10.65
N ASN A 12 -2.27 -8.10 -11.41
CA ASN A 12 -2.48 -6.71 -11.81
C ASN A 12 -2.91 -5.84 -10.61
N LEU A 13 -3.86 -6.34 -9.80
CA LEU A 13 -4.33 -5.67 -8.59
C LEU A 13 -3.18 -5.42 -7.62
N ARG A 14 -2.32 -6.43 -7.41
CA ARG A 14 -1.10 -6.33 -6.61
C ARG A 14 -0.24 -5.14 -7.05
N ARG A 15 0.07 -5.05 -8.36
CA ARG A 15 0.88 -3.96 -8.91
C ARG A 15 0.23 -2.59 -8.73
N LEU A 16 -1.09 -2.50 -8.92
CA LEU A 16 -1.83 -1.25 -8.75
C LEU A 16 -1.82 -0.79 -7.28
N VAL A 17 -2.04 -1.72 -6.35
CA VAL A 17 -2.04 -1.46 -4.91
C VAL A 17 -0.65 -1.04 -4.43
N SER A 18 0.41 -1.74 -4.83
CA SER A 18 1.78 -1.33 -4.49
C SER A 18 2.10 0.10 -4.96
N GLY A 19 1.74 0.46 -6.20
CA GLY A 19 1.94 1.82 -6.70
C GLY A 19 1.18 2.88 -5.89
N LYS A 20 -0.06 2.58 -5.48
CA LYS A 20 -0.86 3.51 -4.65
C LYS A 20 -0.30 3.67 -3.24
N ILE A 21 0.27 2.60 -2.67
CA ILE A 21 0.95 2.65 -1.36
C ILE A 21 2.18 3.54 -1.44
N ASP A 22 2.96 3.45 -2.51
CA ASP A 22 4.15 4.28 -2.69
C ASP A 22 3.78 5.76 -2.89
N ASP A 23 2.75 6.06 -3.69
CA ASP A 23 2.19 7.42 -3.85
C ASP A 23 1.78 8.02 -2.48
N LEU A 24 1.13 7.23 -1.63
CA LEU A 24 0.68 7.66 -0.31
C LEU A 24 1.84 7.91 0.65
N LYS A 25 2.88 7.08 0.62
CA LYS A 25 4.10 7.29 1.43
C LYS A 25 4.78 8.61 1.06
N GLU A 26 4.97 8.86 -0.23
CA GLU A 26 5.59 10.10 -0.71
C GLU A 26 4.79 11.34 -0.32
N ALA A 27 3.45 11.26 -0.43
CA ALA A 27 2.55 12.36 -0.07
C ALA A 27 2.60 12.71 1.44
N LEU A 28 2.90 11.75 2.31
CA LEU A 28 2.99 11.95 3.76
C LEU A 28 4.40 12.28 4.24
N ASP A 29 5.44 11.79 3.57
CA ASP A 29 6.84 12.11 3.89
C ASP A 29 7.11 13.60 3.73
N LYS A 30 6.61 14.22 2.66
CA LYS A 30 6.89 15.64 2.38
C LYS A 30 6.38 16.60 3.46
N PRO A 31 5.11 16.52 3.92
CA PRO A 31 4.66 17.29 5.07
C PRO A 31 5.48 17.03 6.33
N GLN A 32 5.85 15.77 6.62
CA GLN A 32 6.64 15.41 7.78
C GLN A 32 8.03 16.06 7.76
N THR A 33 8.72 16.04 6.62
CA THR A 33 10.03 16.70 6.46
C THR A 33 9.93 18.21 6.73
N ILE A 34 8.93 18.88 6.12
CA ILE A 34 8.72 20.32 6.30
C ILE A 34 8.48 20.69 7.76
N MET A 35 7.75 19.84 8.50
CA MET A 35 7.49 20.05 9.92
C MET A 35 8.71 19.74 10.79
N ALA A 36 9.45 18.68 10.49
CA ALA A 36 10.64 18.28 11.25
C ALA A 36 11.79 19.28 11.13
N GLU A 37 11.92 19.97 10.00
CA GLU A 37 12.92 21.02 9.78
C GLU A 37 12.62 22.29 10.59
N GLY A 38 11.41 22.44 11.16
CA GLY A 38 11.03 23.58 12.01
C GLY A 38 10.90 24.92 11.26
N ASP A 39 11.15 24.94 9.96
CA ASP A 39 11.22 26.14 9.13
C ASP A 39 9.85 26.76 8.80
N ALA A 40 8.78 25.95 8.83
CA ALA A 40 7.45 26.39 8.39
C ALA A 40 6.44 26.63 9.54
N TRP A 41 6.52 25.87 10.64
CA TRP A 41 5.53 25.94 11.72
C TRP A 41 6.09 25.40 13.04
N THR A 42 5.98 26.19 14.12
CA THR A 42 6.50 25.85 15.46
C THR A 42 5.47 26.10 16.57
N GLY A 43 5.67 25.44 17.72
CA GLY A 43 4.82 25.55 18.92
C GLY A 43 3.93 24.33 19.17
N SER A 44 3.26 24.28 20.31
CA SER A 44 2.54 23.08 20.78
C SER A 44 1.47 22.54 19.84
N VAL A 45 0.85 23.39 19.02
CA VAL A 45 -0.11 22.96 18.00
C VAL A 45 0.60 22.26 16.83
N ALA A 46 1.79 22.74 16.45
CA ALA A 46 2.61 22.11 15.43
C ALA A 46 3.10 20.73 15.90
N ASP A 47 3.48 20.62 17.18
CA ASP A 47 3.90 19.34 17.77
C ASP A 47 2.78 18.29 17.72
N VAL A 48 1.57 18.65 18.18
CA VAL A 48 0.39 17.74 18.15
C VAL A 48 0.02 17.34 16.72
N PHE A 49 0.09 18.28 15.78
CA PHE A 49 -0.18 17.96 14.38
C PHE A 49 0.89 17.04 13.78
N GLY A 50 2.16 17.25 14.12
CA GLY A 50 3.26 16.35 13.73
C GLY A 50 3.05 14.92 14.25
N GLU A 51 2.66 14.77 15.52
CA GLU A 51 2.30 13.48 16.11
C GLU A 51 1.12 12.81 15.38
N ASP A 52 0.03 13.54 15.11
CA ASP A 52 -1.13 13.02 14.37
C ASP A 52 -0.77 12.55 12.95
N VAL A 53 0.12 13.27 12.26
CA VAL A 53 0.64 12.86 10.95
C VAL A 53 1.49 11.59 11.04
N ASP A 54 2.33 11.45 12.07
CA ASP A 54 3.15 10.26 12.28
C ASP A 54 2.29 9.02 12.63
N TYR A 55 1.25 9.19 13.45
CA TYR A 55 0.27 8.13 13.71
C TYR A 55 -0.44 7.68 12.45
N ARG A 56 -0.98 8.61 11.66
CA ARG A 56 -1.67 8.29 10.40
C ARG A 56 -0.75 7.59 9.41
N LYS A 57 0.52 7.99 9.35
CA LYS A 57 1.52 7.33 8.51
C LYS A 57 1.74 5.88 8.93
N THR A 58 1.83 5.63 10.24
CA THR A 58 1.97 4.28 10.79
C THR A 58 0.75 3.41 10.51
N ASP A 59 -0.45 3.95 10.70
CA ASP A 59 -1.71 3.25 10.41
C ASP A 59 -1.83 2.92 8.92
N LEU A 60 -1.53 3.87 8.04
CA LEU A 60 -1.57 3.66 6.59
C LEU A 60 -0.54 2.64 6.14
N ARG A 61 0.66 2.66 6.73
CA ARG A 61 1.68 1.64 6.47
C ARG A 61 1.19 0.24 6.87
N THR A 62 0.62 0.12 8.07
CA THR A 62 0.10 -1.17 8.55
C THR A 62 -1.02 -1.68 7.65
N ALA A 63 -1.98 -0.83 7.30
CA ALA A 63 -3.07 -1.18 6.39
C ALA A 63 -2.56 -1.58 4.99
N ALA A 64 -1.55 -0.88 4.49
CA ALA A 64 -0.90 -1.18 3.23
C ALA A 64 -0.17 -2.54 3.22
N GLU A 65 0.53 -2.86 4.31
CA GLU A 65 1.19 -4.17 4.50
C GLU A 65 0.15 -5.29 4.55
N THR A 66 -0.91 -5.14 5.35
CA THR A 66 -2.02 -6.13 5.41
C THR A 66 -2.68 -6.35 4.05
N LEU A 67 -3.00 -5.27 3.32
CA LEU A 67 -3.62 -5.40 1.99
C LEU A 67 -2.69 -6.10 0.98
N THR A 68 -1.38 -5.87 1.09
CA THR A 68 -0.40 -6.54 0.23
C THR A 68 -0.33 -8.03 0.55
N ASP A 69 -0.33 -8.38 1.84
CA ASP A 69 -0.31 -9.77 2.31
C ASP A 69 -1.58 -10.53 1.87
N ASP A 70 -2.77 -9.91 2.01
CA ASP A 70 -4.04 -10.49 1.58
C ASP A 70 -4.07 -10.79 0.07
N ILE A 71 -3.50 -9.89 -0.75
CA ILE A 71 -3.40 -10.07 -2.20
C ILE A 71 -2.40 -11.17 -2.53
N ASP A 72 -1.26 -11.22 -1.86
CA ASP A 72 -0.24 -12.24 -2.07
C ASP A 72 -0.75 -13.64 -1.68
N GLU A 73 -1.52 -13.73 -0.59
CA GLU A 73 -2.23 -14.95 -0.21
C GLU A 73 -3.22 -15.37 -1.31
N ALA A 74 -4.05 -14.45 -1.80
CA ALA A 74 -5.01 -14.74 -2.86
C ALA A 74 -4.32 -15.20 -4.16
N VAL A 75 -3.21 -14.57 -4.57
CA VAL A 75 -2.42 -14.99 -5.75
C VAL A 75 -1.81 -16.38 -5.54
N SER A 76 -1.34 -16.67 -4.32
CA SER A 76 -0.72 -17.96 -3.98
C SER A 76 -1.73 -19.12 -3.98
N ALA A 77 -2.96 -18.85 -3.57
CA ALA A 77 -4.06 -19.81 -3.55
C ALA A 77 -4.57 -20.15 -4.96
N GLU A 78 -4.35 -19.27 -5.94
CA GLU A 78 -4.81 -19.48 -7.32
C GLU A 78 -3.81 -20.31 -8.17
N PRO A 79 -4.27 -21.37 -8.85
CA PRO A 79 -3.42 -22.17 -9.72
C PRO A 79 -2.85 -21.33 -10.87
N LYS A 80 -1.59 -21.58 -11.23
CA LYS A 80 -0.89 -20.86 -12.32
C LYS A 80 -1.57 -21.06 -13.68
N THR A 81 -2.03 -22.28 -13.92
CA THR A 81 -2.66 -22.69 -15.17
C THR A 81 -3.91 -23.50 -14.85
N LEU A 82 -4.95 -23.31 -15.66
CA LEU A 82 -6.11 -24.17 -15.63
C LEU A 82 -5.91 -25.33 -16.61
N PRO A 83 -6.44 -26.54 -16.31
CA PRO A 83 -6.57 -27.55 -17.35
C PRO A 83 -7.39 -26.96 -18.49
N ASP A 84 -6.97 -27.20 -19.73
CA ASP A 84 -7.81 -26.86 -20.87
C ASP A 84 -9.10 -27.64 -20.67
N GLY A 85 -10.25 -26.95 -20.68
CA GLY A 85 -11.54 -27.58 -20.43
C GLY A 85 -11.67 -28.86 -21.25
N GLY A 86 -11.71 -30.00 -20.56
CA GLY A 86 -12.12 -31.23 -21.19
C GLY A 86 -13.57 -31.07 -21.62
N GLU A 87 -13.83 -31.33 -22.90
CA GLU A 87 -15.17 -31.64 -23.40
C GLU A 87 -15.79 -32.80 -22.62
#